data_AF-A0A7W1KD61-F1
#
_entry.id   AF-A0A7W1KD61-F1
#
_cell.length_a   1.000
_cell.length_b   1.000
_cell.length_c   1.000
_cell.angle_alpha   90.00
_cell.angle_beta   90.00
_cell.angle_gamma   90.00
#
_symmetry.space_group_name_H-M   'P 1'
#
loop_
_entity.id
_entity.type
_entity.pdbx_description
1 polymer ?
#
loop_
_entity_poly.entity_id
_entity_poly.type
_entity_poly.pdbx_seq_one_letter_code
_entity_poly.pdbx_strand_id
1 'polypeptide(L)'
;MNFFKILALCSVTHVALFASENMSRSKSLSNQELPSQSRDTQSLSDVESDGQESDHSSEMSKASAPMEFGFKPAESQELSSPERFKQIKASPEVARNETEFWAHQLSEHALFLHLGLEEPQFKKRGLEFHKRFEAFRKNMSDKTINQILPLIKELRAYQMDVITTLKSGKWIGWIFPSWAKHITGELDYFVDKLNNVPYSAEREVKFWDKVNSDHAALEARLLDPKERELSIKADETSQKIAQIATDSEEAQFIKLSLMASKELDAFNKQTGDGIKQNKIQSTIHPMLLEHVMREGKRSIEILTKLQKQDSAKQGQKDQGQNDQDQVDQDEEVEEEQETIQE
;
A
#
# COMPACT_ATOMS: atom_id res chain seq x y z
N MET A 1 -45.88 -11.85 -21.77
CA MET A 1 -46.70 -11.05 -22.70
C MET A 1 -46.81 -9.66 -22.11
N ASN A 2 -46.27 -8.59 -22.72
CA ASN A 2 -46.65 -7.95 -24.00
C ASN A 2 -48.02 -7.27 -23.87
N PHE A 3 -48.33 -6.04 -24.34
CA PHE A 3 -47.64 -4.94 -25.05
C PHE A 3 -48.52 -3.65 -24.88
N PHE A 4 -48.32 -2.44 -25.42
CA PHE A 4 -47.36 -1.76 -26.33
C PHE A 4 -47.28 -0.29 -25.83
N LYS A 5 -46.12 0.32 -25.52
CA LYS A 5 -45.43 1.34 -26.36
C LYS A 5 -46.35 2.22 -27.24
N ILE A 6 -46.31 3.55 -27.02
CA ILE A 6 -46.49 4.57 -28.08
C ILE A 6 -45.19 5.38 -28.17
N LEU A 7 -44.83 5.78 -29.38
CA LEU A 7 -43.50 6.25 -29.79
C LEU A 7 -43.62 7.50 -30.68
N ALA A 8 -42.46 8.06 -31.03
CA ALA A 8 -42.21 9.10 -32.04
C ALA A 8 -42.51 10.55 -31.65
N LEU A 9 -41.77 11.58 -32.08
CA LEU A 9 -40.40 11.81 -32.62
C LEU A 9 -40.51 13.10 -33.43
N CYS A 10 -39.85 14.16 -33.00
CA CYS A 10 -39.42 15.33 -33.79
C CYS A 10 -38.41 16.07 -32.90
N SER A 11 -37.27 16.60 -33.33
CA SER A 11 -36.45 16.50 -34.54
C SER A 11 -35.30 17.49 -34.27
N VAL A 12 -34.06 17.13 -34.61
CA VAL A 12 -32.87 17.95 -34.34
C VAL A 12 -32.93 19.30 -35.08
N THR A 13 -32.65 20.44 -34.41
CA THR A 13 -31.66 21.46 -34.85
C THR A 13 -31.56 22.69 -33.93
N HIS A 14 -30.31 23.18 -33.75
CA HIS A 14 -29.88 24.53 -33.36
C HIS A 14 -30.52 25.24 -32.15
N VAL A 15 -29.71 25.57 -31.13
CA VAL A 15 -29.08 26.91 -30.96
C VAL A 15 -27.82 26.74 -30.09
N ALA A 16 -26.68 27.26 -30.56
CA ALA A 16 -25.52 27.51 -29.72
C ALA A 16 -25.52 29.00 -29.35
N LEU A 17 -25.62 29.35 -28.06
CA LEU A 17 -25.42 30.71 -27.52
C LEU A 17 -25.48 30.72 -25.98
N PHE A 18 -24.40 30.32 -25.31
CA PHE A 18 -24.15 30.64 -23.89
C PHE A 18 -22.64 30.70 -23.61
N ALA A 19 -21.97 31.66 -24.25
CA ALA A 19 -20.53 31.88 -24.12
C ALA A 19 -20.13 33.36 -24.30
N SER A 20 -20.87 34.30 -23.69
CA SER A 20 -20.52 35.73 -23.73
C SER A 20 -21.09 36.57 -22.59
N GLU A 21 -21.19 36.04 -21.35
CA GLU A 21 -21.79 36.80 -20.24
C GLU A 21 -21.17 36.53 -18.86
N ASN A 22 -19.83 36.60 -18.77
CA ASN A 22 -19.17 36.84 -17.47
C ASN A 22 -17.76 37.50 -17.56
N MET A 23 -17.39 38.06 -18.72
CA MET A 23 -16.07 38.68 -18.93
C MET A 23 -16.12 40.22 -18.92
N SER A 24 -16.91 40.79 -18.01
CA SER A 24 -17.05 42.26 -17.80
C SER A 24 -17.24 42.67 -16.33
N ARG A 25 -16.74 41.89 -15.36
CA ARG A 25 -16.84 42.25 -13.92
C ARG A 25 -15.63 41.86 -13.06
N SER A 26 -14.42 42.09 -13.56
CA SER A 26 -13.16 41.89 -12.82
C SER A 26 -12.12 43.01 -13.03
N LYS A 27 -12.56 44.25 -13.27
CA LYS A 27 -11.71 45.45 -13.35
C LYS A 27 -12.29 46.65 -12.58
N SER A 28 -12.38 46.51 -11.25
CA SER A 28 -12.40 47.62 -10.29
C SER A 28 -12.52 47.08 -8.87
N LEU A 29 -11.39 46.70 -8.26
CA LEU A 29 -11.19 46.62 -6.81
C LEU A 29 -9.68 46.48 -6.56
N SER A 30 -8.95 47.56 -6.85
CA SER A 30 -7.55 47.75 -6.46
C SER A 30 -7.48 48.98 -5.56
N ASN A 31 -6.71 48.88 -4.48
CA ASN A 31 -6.43 49.94 -3.50
C ASN A 31 -7.63 50.38 -2.65
N GLN A 32 -7.83 49.69 -1.52
CA GLN A 32 -8.15 50.36 -0.25
C GLN A 32 -7.13 49.92 0.79
N GLU A 33 -6.46 50.91 1.39
CA GLU A 33 -5.53 50.71 2.49
C GLU A 33 -6.32 50.40 3.77
N LEU A 34 -5.90 49.38 4.52
CA LEU A 34 -6.47 49.06 5.83
C LEU A 34 -5.77 49.91 6.91
N PRO A 35 -6.48 50.76 7.66
CA PRO A 35 -5.87 51.56 8.72
C PRO A 35 -5.48 50.67 9.91
N SER A 36 -4.27 50.88 10.41
CA SER A 36 -3.78 50.25 11.64
C SER A 36 -4.59 50.71 12.86
N GLN A 37 -5.14 49.77 13.62
CA GLN A 37 -5.58 50.03 14.99
C GLN A 37 -4.94 49.02 15.95
N SER A 38 -4.05 49.55 16.79
CA SER A 38 -3.61 48.92 18.02
C SER A 38 -4.77 48.81 19.01
N ARG A 39 -4.96 47.65 19.62
CA ARG A 39 -5.69 47.51 20.88
C ARG A 39 -5.16 46.33 21.70
N ASP A 40 -4.30 46.68 22.64
CA ASP A 40 -4.31 46.27 24.04
C ASP A 40 -4.65 44.81 24.36
N THR A 41 -3.60 44.10 24.80
CA THR A 41 -3.70 42.90 25.61
C THR A 41 -4.44 43.20 26.92
N GLN A 42 -5.58 42.54 27.17
CA GLN A 42 -6.10 42.38 28.52
C GLN A 42 -6.19 40.90 28.89
N SER A 43 -5.51 40.57 29.99
CA SER A 43 -5.64 39.31 30.70
C SER A 43 -7.07 39.16 31.22
N LEU A 44 -7.65 37.98 31.06
CA LEU A 44 -8.80 37.54 31.82
C LEU A 44 -8.37 36.36 32.69
N SER A 45 -8.30 36.64 33.98
CA SER A 45 -8.03 35.68 35.04
C SER A 45 -9.27 34.83 35.34
N ASP A 46 -9.03 33.55 35.60
CA ASP A 46 -9.64 32.73 36.66
C ASP A 46 -11.07 33.09 37.10
N VAL A 47 -12.02 32.24 36.68
CA VAL A 47 -13.29 32.06 37.37
C VAL A 47 -13.44 30.57 37.64
N GLU A 48 -13.17 30.17 38.88
CA GLU A 48 -13.62 28.89 39.41
C GLU A 48 -15.15 28.95 39.58
N SER A 49 -15.85 27.92 39.12
CA SER A 49 -17.24 27.68 39.53
C SER A 49 -17.49 26.19 39.72
N ASP A 50 -17.68 25.79 40.98
CA ASP A 50 -18.24 24.49 41.32
C ASP A 50 -19.58 24.27 40.60
N GLY A 51 -19.73 23.09 40.00
CA GLY A 51 -20.95 22.68 39.31
C GLY A 51 -21.03 21.17 39.26
N GLN A 52 -21.72 20.57 40.24
CA GLN A 52 -22.06 19.15 40.21
C GLN A 52 -23.08 18.89 39.08
N GLU A 53 -22.71 18.08 38.08
CA GLU A 53 -23.70 17.43 37.23
C GLU A 53 -23.50 15.91 37.19
N SER A 54 -24.61 15.22 36.96
CA SER A 54 -24.86 13.84 37.35
C SER A 54 -24.30 12.79 36.39
N ASP A 55 -23.79 11.72 36.99
CA ASP A 55 -23.53 10.43 36.35
C ASP A 55 -24.79 9.88 35.65
N HIS A 56 -24.74 9.72 34.31
CA HIS A 56 -25.42 8.65 33.57
C HIS A 56 -25.00 8.55 32.09
N SER A 57 -24.69 7.32 31.66
CA SER A 57 -24.57 6.84 30.26
C SER A 57 -23.45 7.47 29.40
N SER A 58 -22.51 6.74 28.80
CA SER A 58 -22.58 5.38 28.25
C SER A 58 -21.17 4.82 28.02
N GLU A 59 -21.04 3.48 27.88
CA GLU A 59 -19.80 2.84 27.43
C GLU A 59 -19.53 3.12 25.95
N MET A 60 -19.08 4.33 25.63
CA MET A 60 -18.55 4.64 24.30
C MET A 60 -17.07 4.31 24.21
N SER A 61 -16.75 3.40 23.28
CA SER A 61 -15.44 3.26 22.66
C SER A 61 -14.26 3.09 23.63
N LYS A 62 -13.91 1.82 23.90
CA LYS A 62 -12.49 1.48 24.07
C LYS A 62 -11.78 1.80 22.75
N ALA A 63 -11.26 3.02 22.65
CA ALA A 63 -10.37 3.39 21.57
C ALA A 63 -9.20 2.40 21.59
N SER A 64 -9.13 1.54 20.57
CA SER A 64 -8.00 0.63 20.39
C SER A 64 -6.74 1.47 20.41
N ALA A 65 -5.79 1.13 21.29
CA ALA A 65 -4.51 1.83 21.34
C ALA A 65 -3.89 1.79 19.93
N PRO A 66 -3.26 2.87 19.46
CA PRO A 66 -2.67 2.90 18.13
C PRO A 66 -1.71 1.72 18.02
N MET A 67 -2.05 0.76 17.15
CA MET A 67 -1.32 -0.48 17.04
C MET A 67 0.08 -0.14 16.53
N GLU A 68 1.07 -0.14 17.44
CA GLU A 68 2.47 0.04 17.04
C GLU A 68 2.83 -1.15 16.17
N PHE A 69 2.89 -0.92 14.85
CA PHE A 69 3.26 -1.94 13.87
C PHE A 69 4.69 -2.39 14.12
N GLY A 70 4.79 -3.41 14.97
CA GLY A 70 5.98 -4.05 15.51
C GLY A 70 6.75 -4.86 14.48
N PHE A 71 6.93 -4.36 13.27
CA PHE A 71 8.11 -4.69 12.50
C PHE A 71 9.32 -4.08 13.21
N LYS A 72 9.80 -4.78 14.25
CA LYS A 72 11.21 -4.74 14.64
C LYS A 72 11.96 -5.43 13.51
N PRO A 73 12.73 -4.71 12.67
CA PRO A 73 13.59 -5.38 11.72
C PRO A 73 14.63 -6.14 12.53
N ALA A 74 14.68 -7.46 12.38
CA ALA A 74 15.82 -8.27 12.80
C ALA A 74 17.03 -8.04 11.86
N GLU A 75 17.27 -6.77 11.46
CA GLU A 75 18.04 -6.42 10.26
C GLU A 75 18.40 -4.91 10.17
N SER A 76 18.21 -4.13 11.24
CA SER A 76 18.30 -2.65 11.17
C SER A 76 19.68 -2.09 10.78
N GLN A 77 20.76 -2.85 11.03
CA GLN A 77 22.09 -2.49 10.54
C GLN A 77 22.28 -2.85 9.06
N GLU A 78 21.88 -4.04 8.62
CA GLU A 78 22.03 -4.47 7.22
C GLU A 78 21.19 -3.60 6.26
N LEU A 79 19.93 -3.32 6.60
CA LEU A 79 19.05 -2.47 5.80
C LEU A 79 19.65 -1.08 5.50
N SER A 80 20.48 -0.55 6.41
CA SER A 80 21.16 0.74 6.25
C SER A 80 22.48 0.68 5.46
N SER A 81 22.98 -0.52 5.15
CA SER A 81 24.32 -0.70 4.58
C SER A 81 24.47 -0.11 3.18
N PRO A 82 25.45 0.78 2.93
CA PRO A 82 25.76 1.29 1.59
C PRO A 82 26.11 0.20 0.57
N GLU A 83 26.50 -0.99 1.03
CA GLU A 83 26.83 -2.15 0.19
C GLU A 83 25.62 -2.70 -0.59
N ARG A 84 24.40 -2.62 -0.02
CA ARG A 84 23.15 -3.09 -0.67
C ARG A 84 22.86 -2.40 -2.00
N PHE A 85 23.47 -1.24 -2.26
CA PHE A 85 23.27 -0.42 -3.47
C PHE A 85 24.45 -0.48 -4.46
N LYS A 86 25.41 -1.40 -4.29
CA LYS A 86 26.60 -1.46 -5.16
C LYS A 86 26.45 -2.30 -6.42
N GLN A 87 25.75 -3.43 -6.34
CA GLN A 87 25.62 -4.37 -7.46
C GLN A 87 24.33 -5.18 -7.35
N ILE A 88 23.79 -5.60 -8.50
CA ILE A 88 22.71 -6.61 -8.56
C ILE A 88 23.36 -7.99 -8.43
N LYS A 89 22.79 -8.84 -7.56
CA LYS A 89 23.22 -10.24 -7.35
C LYS A 89 22.19 -11.25 -7.88
N ALA A 90 20.95 -10.83 -8.10
CA ALA A 90 19.90 -11.63 -8.69
C ALA A 90 20.24 -12.06 -10.13
N SER A 91 19.59 -13.12 -10.61
CA SER A 91 19.69 -13.52 -12.02
C SER A 91 19.18 -12.39 -12.94
N PRO A 92 19.64 -12.29 -14.20
CA PRO A 92 19.20 -11.25 -15.13
C PRO A 92 17.67 -11.20 -15.31
N GLU A 93 17.01 -12.36 -15.31
CA GLU A 93 15.55 -12.48 -15.41
C GLU A 93 14.83 -11.89 -14.18
N VAL A 94 15.24 -12.27 -12.97
CA VAL A 94 14.67 -11.74 -11.72
C VAL A 94 14.94 -10.25 -11.62
N ALA A 95 16.18 -9.83 -11.88
CA ALA A 95 16.55 -8.42 -11.87
C ALA A 95 15.67 -7.59 -12.81
N ARG A 96 15.49 -8.04 -14.07
CA ARG A 96 14.61 -7.40 -15.05
C ARG A 96 13.18 -7.33 -14.55
N ASN A 97 12.58 -8.46 -14.14
CA ASN A 97 11.17 -8.51 -13.75
C ASN A 97 10.86 -7.63 -12.53
N GLU A 98 11.72 -7.65 -11.52
CA GLU A 98 11.58 -6.79 -10.34
C GLU A 98 11.81 -5.32 -10.71
N THR A 99 12.80 -5.00 -11.57
CA THR A 99 13.06 -3.61 -11.98
C THR A 99 11.94 -3.03 -12.85
N GLU A 100 11.35 -3.81 -13.75
CA GLU A 100 10.19 -3.39 -14.57
C GLU A 100 8.99 -3.02 -13.70
N PHE A 101 8.73 -3.79 -12.64
CA PHE A 101 7.67 -3.53 -11.68
C PHE A 101 8.01 -2.35 -10.76
N TRP A 102 9.08 -2.45 -9.97
CA TRP A 102 9.38 -1.48 -8.92
C TRP A 102 9.82 -0.11 -9.45
N ALA A 103 10.49 -0.02 -10.61
CA ALA A 103 10.79 1.29 -11.18
C ALA A 103 9.52 2.07 -11.55
N HIS A 104 8.40 1.39 -11.84
CA HIS A 104 7.09 2.04 -12.03
C HIS A 104 6.52 2.55 -10.70
N GLN A 105 6.44 1.68 -9.69
CA GLN A 105 5.87 2.04 -8.39
C GLN A 105 6.69 3.16 -7.72
N LEU A 106 8.03 3.06 -7.73
CA LEU A 106 8.93 4.10 -7.21
C LEU A 106 8.83 5.44 -7.98
N SER A 107 8.53 5.41 -9.28
CA SER A 107 8.23 6.62 -10.07
C SER A 107 7.00 7.34 -9.55
N GLU A 108 5.96 6.59 -9.21
CA GLU A 108 4.70 7.11 -8.69
C GLU A 108 4.82 7.51 -7.22
N HIS A 109 5.57 6.79 -6.37
CA HIS A 109 5.91 7.22 -5.00
C HIS A 109 6.52 8.63 -4.99
N ALA A 110 7.45 8.89 -5.90
CA ALA A 110 8.08 10.20 -6.05
C ALA A 110 7.08 11.28 -6.49
N LEU A 111 6.12 10.94 -7.34
CA LEU A 111 5.01 11.82 -7.74
C LEU A 111 4.01 12.05 -6.60
N PHE A 112 3.62 11.04 -5.83
CA PHE A 112 2.72 11.18 -4.69
C PHE A 112 3.35 12.03 -3.58
N LEU A 113 4.65 11.87 -3.32
CA LEU A 113 5.42 12.79 -2.47
C LEU A 113 5.44 14.22 -3.04
N HIS A 114 5.58 14.40 -4.37
CA HIS A 114 5.48 15.73 -4.99
C HIS A 114 4.08 16.36 -4.85
N LEU A 115 3.01 15.57 -4.95
CA LEU A 115 1.64 16.07 -4.85
C LEU A 115 1.31 16.44 -3.40
N GLY A 116 1.63 15.58 -2.43
CA GLY A 116 1.28 15.78 -1.03
C GLY A 116 2.19 16.72 -0.23
N LEU A 117 3.47 16.88 -0.57
CA LEU A 117 4.38 17.79 0.15
C LEU A 117 4.24 19.23 -0.33
N GLU A 118 4.25 20.20 0.58
CA GLU A 118 4.17 21.64 0.26
C GLU A 118 5.49 22.39 0.38
N GLU A 119 6.43 21.89 1.17
CA GLU A 119 7.76 22.48 1.29
C GLU A 119 8.52 22.44 -0.05
N PRO A 120 8.87 23.60 -0.67
CA PRO A 120 9.34 23.64 -2.05
C PRO A 120 10.59 22.80 -2.34
N GLN A 121 11.47 22.64 -1.34
CA GLN A 121 12.68 21.83 -1.44
C GLN A 121 12.36 20.33 -1.60
N PHE A 122 11.37 19.80 -0.88
CA PHE A 122 10.95 18.41 -1.01
C PHE A 122 10.06 18.24 -2.24
N LYS A 123 9.10 19.16 -2.45
CA LYS A 123 8.18 19.15 -3.60
C LYS A 123 8.94 19.09 -4.93
N LYS A 124 10.02 19.83 -5.09
CA LYS A 124 10.89 19.79 -6.29
C LYS A 124 11.63 18.46 -6.45
N ARG A 125 12.22 17.92 -5.37
CA ARG A 125 12.94 16.63 -5.37
C ARG A 125 12.02 15.48 -5.81
N GLY A 126 10.79 15.40 -5.30
CA GLY A 126 9.81 14.39 -5.72
C GLY A 126 9.54 14.41 -7.23
N LEU A 127 9.30 15.59 -7.82
CA LEU A 127 9.07 15.74 -9.26
C LEU A 127 10.32 15.39 -10.10
N GLU A 128 11.51 15.71 -9.59
CA GLU A 128 12.76 15.34 -10.24
C GLU A 128 12.96 13.82 -10.26
N PHE A 129 12.76 13.14 -9.12
CA PHE A 129 12.82 11.68 -9.05
C PHE A 129 11.81 11.04 -9.99
N HIS A 130 10.54 11.46 -9.98
CA HIS A 130 9.52 10.95 -10.91
C HIS A 130 10.00 11.04 -12.38
N LYS A 131 10.49 12.21 -12.81
CA LYS A 131 11.04 12.39 -14.17
C LYS A 131 12.25 11.50 -14.45
N ARG A 132 13.14 11.28 -13.46
CA ARG A 132 14.32 10.41 -13.58
C ARG A 132 13.92 8.94 -13.69
N PHE A 133 12.91 8.47 -12.94
CA PHE A 133 12.37 7.12 -13.08
C PHE A 133 11.66 6.92 -14.41
N GLU A 134 10.83 7.86 -14.89
CA GLU A 134 10.22 7.77 -16.22
C GLU A 134 11.27 7.73 -17.34
N ALA A 135 12.32 8.55 -17.24
CA ALA A 135 13.45 8.51 -18.18
C ALA A 135 14.22 7.19 -18.12
N PHE A 136 14.44 6.62 -16.92
CA PHE A 136 15.05 5.30 -16.77
C PHE A 136 14.18 4.21 -17.40
N ARG A 137 12.89 4.11 -17.02
CA ARG A 137 11.94 3.11 -17.52
C ARG A 137 11.86 3.10 -19.06
N LYS A 138 11.78 4.28 -19.67
CA LYS A 138 11.74 4.43 -21.14
C LYS A 138 12.98 3.90 -21.86
N ASN A 139 14.14 3.91 -21.21
CA ASN A 139 15.43 3.50 -21.77
C ASN A 139 15.98 2.21 -21.11
N MET A 140 15.14 1.48 -20.39
CA MET A 140 15.55 0.32 -19.61
C MET A 140 15.80 -0.88 -20.54
N SER A 141 16.93 -1.56 -20.31
CA SER A 141 17.38 -2.75 -21.01
C SER A 141 18.30 -3.54 -20.08
N ASP A 142 18.64 -4.78 -20.45
CA ASP A 142 19.56 -5.62 -19.65
C ASP A 142 20.95 -4.97 -19.51
N LYS A 143 21.34 -4.08 -20.43
CA LYS A 143 22.60 -3.31 -20.37
C LYS A 143 22.52 -2.08 -19.47
N THR A 144 21.33 -1.51 -19.27
CA THR A 144 21.12 -0.27 -18.50
C THR A 144 20.53 -0.52 -17.12
N ILE A 145 20.12 -1.75 -16.80
CA ILE A 145 19.45 -2.10 -15.54
C ILE A 145 20.21 -1.66 -14.28
N ASN A 146 21.54 -1.79 -14.24
CA ASN A 146 22.38 -1.36 -13.11
C ASN A 146 22.29 0.15 -12.80
N GLN A 147 21.79 0.98 -13.73
CA GLN A 147 21.53 2.40 -13.49
C GLN A 147 20.39 2.64 -12.47
N ILE A 148 19.60 1.62 -12.13
CA ILE A 148 18.59 1.69 -11.07
C ILE A 148 19.22 1.89 -9.68
N LEU A 149 20.41 1.32 -9.44
CA LEU A 149 21.05 1.28 -8.12
C LEU A 149 21.35 2.66 -7.52
N PRO A 150 22.02 3.61 -8.21
CA PRO A 150 22.17 4.96 -7.69
C PRO A 150 20.82 5.69 -7.55
N LEU A 151 19.89 5.47 -8.47
CA LEU A 151 18.58 6.13 -8.45
C LEU A 151 17.74 5.74 -7.22
N ILE A 152 17.66 4.45 -6.89
CA ILE A 152 16.95 3.97 -5.68
C ILE A 152 17.68 4.33 -4.39
N LYS A 153 19.03 4.38 -4.40
CA LYS A 153 19.82 4.86 -3.25
C LYS A 153 19.50 6.32 -2.92
N GLU A 154 19.48 7.18 -3.94
CA GLU A 154 19.15 8.59 -3.80
C GLU A 154 17.67 8.81 -3.43
N LEU A 155 16.74 8.04 -4.02
CA LEU A 155 15.33 8.09 -3.65
C LEU A 155 15.11 7.70 -2.18
N ARG A 156 15.77 6.64 -1.70
CA ARG A 156 15.70 6.20 -0.30
C ARG A 156 16.23 7.27 0.65
N ALA A 157 17.33 7.94 0.31
CA ALA A 157 17.83 9.07 1.11
C ALA A 157 16.80 10.20 1.19
N TYR A 158 16.16 10.56 0.08
CA TYR A 158 15.07 11.55 0.05
C TYR A 158 13.84 11.12 0.88
N GLN A 159 13.41 9.87 0.79
CA GLN A 159 12.33 9.35 1.62
C GLN A 159 12.68 9.42 3.12
N MET A 160 13.93 9.09 3.49
CA MET A 160 14.42 9.20 4.87
C MET A 160 14.49 10.65 5.37
N ASP A 161 14.86 11.63 4.53
CA ASP A 161 14.79 13.05 4.88
C ASP A 161 13.35 13.49 5.20
N VAL A 162 12.38 13.05 4.38
CA VAL A 162 10.95 13.31 4.57
C VAL A 162 10.44 12.68 5.86
N ILE A 163 10.73 11.39 6.10
CA ILE A 163 10.36 10.68 7.34
C ILE A 163 10.93 11.38 8.57
N THR A 164 12.22 11.75 8.53
CA THR A 164 12.91 12.39 9.66
C THR A 164 12.30 13.76 9.97
N THR A 165 11.95 14.53 8.93
CA THR A 165 11.31 15.84 9.07
C THR A 165 9.88 15.73 9.61
N LEU A 166 9.08 14.78 9.11
CA LEU A 166 7.73 14.54 9.64
C LEU A 166 7.78 14.09 11.11
N LYS A 167 8.72 13.21 11.47
CA LYS A 167 8.90 12.73 12.85
C LYS A 167 9.37 13.79 13.85
N SER A 168 9.98 14.89 13.39
CA SER A 168 10.32 16.01 14.27
C SER A 168 9.13 16.91 14.60
N GLY A 169 7.93 16.59 14.10
CA GLY A 169 6.71 17.38 14.27
C GLY A 169 6.62 18.56 13.30
N LYS A 170 7.58 18.75 12.39
CA LYS A 170 7.49 19.79 11.37
C LYS A 170 6.47 19.39 10.30
N TRP A 171 5.38 20.15 10.20
CA TRP A 171 4.46 20.04 9.06
C TRP A 171 5.15 20.47 7.76
N ILE A 172 5.12 19.58 6.76
CA ILE A 172 5.71 19.81 5.44
C ILE A 172 4.77 19.47 4.28
N GLY A 173 3.48 19.22 4.59
CA GLY A 173 2.43 18.85 3.65
C GLY A 173 1.52 17.72 4.16
N TRP A 174 0.68 17.21 3.27
CA TRP A 174 -0.38 16.23 3.50
C TRP A 174 0.10 14.79 3.27
N ILE A 175 1.24 14.42 3.88
CA ILE A 175 1.80 13.07 3.81
C ILE A 175 1.74 12.41 5.19
N PHE A 176 1.10 11.25 5.28
CA PHE A 176 1.11 10.44 6.50
C PHE A 176 2.53 9.89 6.77
N PRO A 177 3.07 10.03 7.98
CA PRO A 177 4.40 9.49 8.33
C PRO A 177 4.48 7.95 8.19
N SER A 178 3.35 7.25 8.40
CA SER A 178 3.20 5.81 8.16
C SER A 178 3.34 5.47 6.67
N TRP A 179 2.68 6.22 5.79
CA TRP A 179 2.78 6.03 4.34
C TRP A 179 4.19 6.30 3.81
N ALA A 180 4.86 7.36 4.31
CA ALA A 180 6.26 7.62 3.98
C ALA A 180 7.18 6.45 4.40
N LYS A 181 6.95 5.85 5.58
CA LYS A 181 7.66 4.63 6.03
C LYS A 181 7.35 3.43 5.14
N HIS A 182 6.10 3.26 4.72
CA HIS A 182 5.63 2.17 3.86
C HIS A 182 6.35 2.17 2.50
N ILE A 183 6.31 3.27 1.73
CA ILE A 183 6.99 3.37 0.41
C ILE A 183 8.51 3.23 0.48
N THR A 184 9.10 3.42 1.68
CA THR A 184 10.54 3.18 1.93
C THR A 184 10.81 1.70 2.18
N GLY A 185 9.89 1.00 2.85
CA GLY A 185 9.96 -0.44 3.06
C GLY A 185 9.81 -1.24 1.77
N GLU A 186 8.99 -0.77 0.83
CA GLU A 186 8.85 -1.36 -0.50
C GLU A 186 10.12 -1.17 -1.35
N LEU A 187 10.76 0.01 -1.26
CA LEU A 187 12.07 0.23 -1.86
C LEU A 187 13.11 -0.72 -1.25
N ASP A 188 13.14 -0.88 0.09
CA ASP A 188 14.04 -1.81 0.76
C ASP A 188 13.79 -3.28 0.35
N TYR A 189 12.54 -3.69 0.16
CA TYR A 189 12.19 -5.01 -0.38
C TYR A 189 12.68 -5.19 -1.82
N PHE A 190 12.53 -4.19 -2.69
CA PHE A 190 13.06 -4.23 -4.05
C PHE A 190 14.60 -4.40 -4.05
N VAL A 191 15.30 -3.66 -3.17
CA VAL A 191 16.75 -3.78 -2.98
C VAL A 191 17.14 -5.20 -2.52
N ASP A 192 16.36 -5.83 -1.65
CA ASP A 192 16.56 -7.22 -1.23
C ASP A 192 16.40 -8.20 -2.40
N LYS A 193 15.37 -8.03 -3.23
CA LYS A 193 15.20 -8.87 -4.43
C LYS A 193 16.35 -8.70 -5.43
N LEU A 194 16.82 -7.47 -5.68
CA LEU A 194 18.01 -7.23 -6.52
C LEU A 194 19.29 -7.87 -5.94
N ASN A 195 19.38 -7.99 -4.61
CA ASN A 195 20.50 -8.63 -3.92
C ASN A 195 20.32 -10.15 -3.73
N ASN A 196 19.24 -10.75 -4.23
CA ASN A 196 18.90 -12.17 -4.02
C ASN A 196 18.91 -12.57 -2.54
N VAL A 197 18.41 -11.70 -1.66
CA VAL A 197 18.23 -11.99 -0.24
C VAL A 197 17.14 -13.06 -0.11
N PRO A 198 17.39 -14.18 0.59
CA PRO A 198 16.40 -15.24 0.72
C PRO A 198 15.24 -14.79 1.60
N TYR A 199 14.01 -15.00 1.12
CA TYR A 199 12.79 -14.80 1.88
C TYR A 199 12.15 -16.17 2.15
N SER A 200 11.85 -16.45 3.42
CA SER A 200 10.93 -17.55 3.78
C SER A 200 9.51 -17.21 3.35
N ALA A 201 8.63 -18.21 3.25
CA ALA A 201 7.21 -17.98 2.98
C ALA A 201 6.60 -17.01 4.01
N GLU A 202 6.97 -17.17 5.29
CA GLU A 202 6.61 -16.29 6.39
C GLU A 202 7.07 -14.82 6.15
N ARG A 203 8.30 -14.60 5.67
CA ARG A 203 8.83 -13.25 5.37
C ARG A 203 8.13 -12.60 4.18
N GLU A 204 7.82 -13.36 3.13
CA GLU A 204 7.01 -12.85 2.00
C GLU A 204 5.60 -12.47 2.46
N VAL A 205 4.93 -13.34 3.22
CA VAL A 205 3.58 -13.10 3.75
C VAL A 205 3.57 -11.88 4.65
N LYS A 206 4.49 -11.77 5.63
CA LYS A 206 4.61 -10.60 6.50
C LYS A 206 4.85 -9.29 5.74
N PHE A 207 5.60 -9.32 4.64
CA PHE A 207 5.78 -8.13 3.81
C PHE A 207 4.49 -7.76 3.08
N TRP A 208 3.88 -8.69 2.35
CA TRP A 208 2.71 -8.40 1.51
C TRP A 208 1.43 -8.15 2.32
N ASP A 209 1.23 -8.83 3.45
CA ASP A 209 0.12 -8.52 4.37
C ASP A 209 0.31 -7.13 4.99
N LYS A 210 1.54 -6.72 5.33
CA LYS A 210 1.78 -5.36 5.78
C LYS A 210 1.45 -4.32 4.69
N VAL A 211 1.92 -4.54 3.45
CA VAL A 211 1.62 -3.64 2.31
C VAL A 211 0.10 -3.53 2.10
N ASN A 212 -0.61 -4.65 2.02
CA ASN A 212 -2.05 -4.70 1.81
C ASN A 212 -2.85 -4.11 3.00
N SER A 213 -2.41 -4.34 4.24
CA SER A 213 -3.00 -3.74 5.43
C SER A 213 -2.81 -2.21 5.45
N ASP A 214 -1.61 -1.72 5.15
CA ASP A 214 -1.33 -0.27 5.04
C ASP A 214 -2.19 0.38 3.93
N HIS A 215 -2.38 -0.29 2.79
CA HIS A 215 -3.24 0.18 1.69
C HIS A 215 -4.70 0.31 2.11
N ALA A 216 -5.27 -0.72 2.74
CA ALA A 216 -6.64 -0.69 3.23
C ALA A 216 -6.84 0.42 4.29
N ALA A 217 -5.86 0.62 5.19
CA ALA A 217 -5.88 1.74 6.13
C ALA A 217 -5.79 3.11 5.43
N LEU A 218 -4.93 3.25 4.41
CA LEU A 218 -4.81 4.50 3.65
C LEU A 218 -6.12 4.84 2.95
N GLU A 219 -6.75 3.88 2.26
CA GLU A 219 -8.04 4.04 1.59
C GLU A 219 -9.12 4.49 2.58
N ALA A 220 -9.19 3.85 3.75
CA ALA A 220 -10.13 4.23 4.82
C ALA A 220 -10.03 5.70 5.26
N ARG A 221 -8.85 6.34 5.16
CA ARG A 221 -8.63 7.77 5.54
C ARG A 221 -8.69 8.75 4.36
N LEU A 222 -8.68 8.26 3.12
CA LEU A 222 -8.78 9.10 1.92
C LEU A 222 -10.19 9.14 1.33
N LEU A 223 -11.09 8.23 1.71
CA LEU A 223 -12.54 8.34 1.48
C LEU A 223 -13.12 9.58 2.18
N ASP A 224 -14.16 10.18 1.58
CA ASP A 224 -14.87 11.31 2.20
C ASP A 224 -15.61 10.86 3.48
N PRO A 225 -15.71 11.67 4.54
CA PRO A 225 -16.45 11.32 5.76
C PRO A 225 -17.90 10.87 5.57
N LYS A 226 -18.54 11.17 4.43
CA LYS A 226 -19.88 10.65 4.06
C LYS A 226 -19.86 9.19 3.62
N GLU A 227 -18.75 8.70 3.07
CA GLU A 227 -18.56 7.30 2.65
C GLU A 227 -18.26 6.39 3.87
N ARG A 228 -18.97 6.62 4.98
CA ARG A 228 -18.68 6.05 6.30
C ARG A 228 -18.59 4.53 6.29
N GLU A 229 -19.54 3.87 5.64
CA GLU A 229 -19.60 2.40 5.56
C GLU A 229 -18.41 1.82 4.75
N LEU A 230 -17.97 2.52 3.71
CA LEU A 230 -16.78 2.12 2.93
C LEU A 230 -15.50 2.36 3.73
N SER A 231 -15.41 3.46 4.47
CA SER A 231 -14.28 3.78 5.36
C SER A 231 -14.15 2.75 6.49
N ILE A 232 -15.27 2.36 7.13
CA ILE A 232 -15.31 1.29 8.15
C ILE A 232 -14.85 -0.04 7.53
N LYS A 233 -15.43 -0.45 6.40
CA LYS A 233 -15.06 -1.72 5.73
C LYS A 233 -13.59 -1.78 5.34
N ALA A 234 -13.02 -0.67 4.85
CA ALA A 234 -11.60 -0.58 4.53
C ALA A 234 -10.72 -0.71 5.79
N ASP A 235 -11.12 -0.08 6.91
CA ASP A 235 -10.43 -0.20 8.20
C ASP A 235 -10.48 -1.64 8.76
N GLU A 236 -11.66 -2.27 8.75
CA GLU A 236 -11.85 -3.67 9.16
C GLU A 236 -11.02 -4.63 8.30
N THR A 237 -10.94 -4.37 6.99
CA THR A 237 -10.09 -5.15 6.06
C THR A 237 -8.60 -4.98 6.40
N SER A 238 -8.15 -3.76 6.72
CA SER A 238 -6.79 -3.50 7.20
C SER A 238 -6.46 -4.28 8.46
N GLN A 239 -7.35 -4.22 9.47
CA GLN A 239 -7.19 -4.93 10.74
C GLN A 239 -7.15 -6.45 10.54
N LYS A 240 -8.06 -6.99 9.71
CA LYS A 240 -8.13 -8.42 9.38
C LYS A 240 -6.83 -8.94 8.77
N ILE A 241 -6.22 -8.18 7.86
CA ILE A 241 -4.94 -8.54 7.23
C ILE A 241 -3.79 -8.44 8.25
N ALA A 242 -3.76 -7.40 9.08
CA ALA A 242 -2.73 -7.23 10.11
C ALA A 242 -2.74 -8.32 11.19
N GLN A 243 -3.87 -9.01 11.38
CA GLN A 243 -4.07 -10.08 12.37
C GLN A 243 -3.80 -11.48 11.82
N ILE A 244 -3.28 -11.63 10.59
CA ILE A 244 -2.93 -12.94 10.04
C ILE A 244 -1.74 -13.53 10.83
N ALA A 245 -2.08 -14.50 11.68
CA ALA A 245 -1.14 -15.26 12.50
C ALA A 245 -0.15 -16.02 11.60
N THR A 246 1.13 -15.78 11.80
CA THR A 246 2.24 -16.36 11.02
C THR A 246 3.08 -17.36 11.83
N ASP A 247 2.68 -17.57 13.08
CA ASP A 247 3.04 -18.65 14.00
C ASP A 247 2.14 -19.89 13.86
N SER A 248 1.12 -19.85 12.99
CA SER A 248 0.39 -21.04 12.53
C SER A 248 1.18 -21.81 11.45
N GLU A 249 0.65 -22.97 11.04
CA GLU A 249 1.17 -23.74 9.90
C GLU A 249 1.37 -22.90 8.63
N GLU A 250 2.45 -23.17 7.87
CA GLU A 250 2.83 -22.44 6.64
C GLU A 250 1.67 -22.41 5.63
N ALA A 251 1.04 -23.56 5.41
CA ALA A 251 -0.14 -23.71 4.56
C ALA A 251 -1.31 -22.80 4.97
N GLN A 252 -1.51 -22.62 6.28
CA GLN A 252 -2.63 -21.86 6.83
C GLN A 252 -2.44 -20.36 6.62
N PHE A 253 -1.27 -19.80 7.00
CA PHE A 253 -1.05 -18.37 6.85
C PHE A 253 -0.96 -17.94 5.39
N ILE A 254 -0.34 -18.74 4.50
CA ILE A 254 -0.32 -18.47 3.05
C ILE A 254 -1.75 -18.43 2.49
N LYS A 255 -2.59 -19.39 2.88
CA LYS A 255 -3.99 -19.47 2.42
C LYS A 255 -4.81 -18.28 2.90
N LEU A 256 -4.68 -17.89 4.17
CA LEU A 256 -5.39 -16.73 4.74
C LEU A 256 -4.96 -15.42 4.08
N SER A 257 -3.65 -15.20 3.93
CA SER A 257 -3.07 -14.04 3.24
C SER A 257 -3.54 -13.95 1.78
N LEU A 258 -3.52 -15.07 1.04
CA LEU A 258 -4.02 -15.11 -0.35
C LEU A 258 -5.52 -14.84 -0.45
N MET A 259 -6.33 -15.29 0.51
CA MET A 259 -7.77 -15.01 0.55
C MET A 259 -8.04 -13.53 0.84
N ALA A 260 -7.40 -12.96 1.85
CA ALA A 260 -7.57 -11.56 2.24
C ALA A 260 -7.05 -10.60 1.15
N SER A 261 -5.94 -10.94 0.49
CA SER A 261 -5.41 -10.15 -0.63
C SER A 261 -6.36 -10.11 -1.84
N LYS A 262 -7.06 -11.23 -2.14
CA LYS A 262 -8.09 -11.28 -3.19
C LYS A 262 -9.36 -10.50 -2.82
N GLU A 263 -9.73 -10.49 -1.54
CA GLU A 263 -10.85 -9.70 -1.03
C GLU A 263 -10.56 -8.20 -1.13
N LEU A 264 -9.32 -7.79 -0.81
CA LEU A 264 -8.86 -6.41 -0.97
C LEU A 264 -8.79 -5.99 -2.45
N ASP A 265 -8.25 -6.81 -3.35
CA ASP A 265 -8.23 -6.50 -4.80
C ASP A 265 -9.65 -6.28 -5.36
N ALA A 266 -10.61 -7.12 -4.95
CA ALA A 266 -12.01 -6.96 -5.32
C ALA A 266 -12.64 -5.69 -4.72
N PHE A 267 -12.29 -5.33 -3.49
CA PHE A 267 -12.72 -4.08 -2.84
C PHE A 267 -12.14 -2.85 -3.55
N ASN A 268 -10.83 -2.78 -3.77
CA ASN A 268 -10.15 -1.67 -4.45
C ASN A 268 -10.71 -1.45 -5.86
N LYS A 269 -11.03 -2.55 -6.57
CA LYS A 269 -11.72 -2.47 -7.87
C LYS A 269 -13.11 -1.86 -7.76
N GLN A 270 -13.92 -2.28 -6.77
CA GLN A 270 -15.25 -1.70 -6.53
C GLN A 270 -15.16 -0.22 -6.17
N THR A 271 -14.25 0.17 -5.26
CA THR A 271 -14.03 1.58 -4.91
C THR A 271 -13.60 2.37 -6.14
N GLY A 272 -12.69 1.84 -6.95
CA GLY A 272 -12.18 2.51 -8.13
C GLY A 272 -13.18 2.70 -9.25
N ASP A 273 -14.01 1.69 -9.52
CA ASP A 273 -15.13 1.85 -10.45
C ASP A 273 -16.15 2.87 -9.92
N GLY A 274 -16.38 2.93 -8.60
CA GLY A 274 -17.23 3.95 -7.97
C GLY A 274 -16.66 5.38 -8.06
N ILE A 275 -15.38 5.58 -7.78
CA ILE A 275 -14.69 6.88 -7.91
C ILE A 275 -14.71 7.34 -9.38
N LYS A 276 -14.33 6.47 -10.33
CA LYS A 276 -14.35 6.77 -11.77
C LYS A 276 -15.74 7.15 -12.29
N GLN A 277 -16.79 6.61 -11.66
CA GLN A 277 -18.19 6.91 -11.99
C GLN A 277 -18.77 8.11 -11.21
N ASN A 278 -17.96 8.80 -10.39
CA ASN A 278 -18.40 9.87 -9.47
C ASN A 278 -19.51 9.43 -8.48
N LYS A 279 -19.51 8.15 -8.10
CA LYS A 279 -20.45 7.54 -7.15
C LYS A 279 -19.90 7.42 -5.73
N ILE A 280 -18.57 7.51 -5.57
CA ILE A 280 -17.87 7.47 -4.29
C ILE A 280 -17.05 8.77 -4.18
N GLN A 281 -17.23 9.50 -3.09
CA GLN A 281 -16.49 10.73 -2.79
C GLN A 281 -15.18 10.41 -2.07
N SER A 282 -14.06 10.95 -2.54
CA SER A 282 -12.75 10.73 -1.91
C SER A 282 -11.73 11.80 -2.33
N THR A 283 -10.60 11.84 -1.62
CA THR A 283 -9.37 12.53 -2.03
C THR A 283 -8.35 11.58 -2.69
N ILE A 284 -8.75 10.34 -3.01
CA ILE A 284 -7.89 9.33 -3.62
C ILE A 284 -7.59 9.75 -5.06
N HIS A 285 -6.31 10.05 -5.33
CA HIS A 285 -5.86 10.34 -6.69
C HIS A 285 -6.00 9.08 -7.57
N PRO A 286 -6.57 9.14 -8.79
CA PRO A 286 -6.82 7.94 -9.60
C PRO A 286 -5.59 7.07 -9.86
N MET A 287 -4.41 7.69 -10.01
CA MET A 287 -3.15 6.96 -10.16
C MET A 287 -2.73 6.21 -8.89
N LEU A 288 -3.03 6.73 -7.69
CA LEU A 288 -2.76 6.01 -6.43
C LEU A 288 -3.61 4.74 -6.32
N LEU A 289 -4.82 4.76 -6.87
CA LEU A 289 -5.67 3.57 -6.89
C LEU A 289 -5.17 2.51 -7.89
N GLU A 290 -4.82 2.94 -9.11
CA GLU A 290 -4.18 2.05 -10.09
C GLU A 290 -2.81 1.53 -9.60
N HIS A 291 -2.13 2.26 -8.72
CA HIS A 291 -0.88 1.88 -8.08
C HIS A 291 -1.09 0.72 -7.10
N VAL A 292 -1.93 0.91 -6.07
CA VAL A 292 -2.17 -0.12 -5.04
C VAL A 292 -2.82 -1.39 -5.60
N MET A 293 -3.59 -1.28 -6.69
CA MET A 293 -4.13 -2.44 -7.41
C MET A 293 -3.03 -3.26 -8.11
N ARG A 294 -1.92 -2.64 -8.54
CA ARG A 294 -0.77 -3.37 -9.10
C ARG A 294 0.05 -4.07 -8.04
N GLU A 295 0.25 -3.46 -6.86
CA GLU A 295 0.80 -4.18 -5.69
C GLU A 295 -0.10 -5.33 -5.26
N GLY A 296 -1.41 -5.10 -5.12
CA GLY A 296 -2.38 -6.14 -4.76
C GLY A 296 -2.33 -7.35 -5.70
N LYS A 297 -2.24 -7.10 -7.01
CA LYS A 297 -2.03 -8.16 -8.00
C LYS A 297 -0.68 -8.86 -7.84
N ARG A 298 0.43 -8.12 -7.63
CA ARG A 298 1.78 -8.68 -7.42
C ARG A 298 1.84 -9.56 -6.16
N SER A 299 1.19 -9.12 -5.08
CA SER A 299 0.96 -9.87 -3.84
C SER A 299 0.24 -11.18 -4.13
N ILE A 300 -0.91 -11.15 -4.79
CA ILE A 300 -1.70 -12.35 -5.16
C ILE A 300 -0.87 -13.33 -6.02
N GLU A 301 -0.06 -12.83 -6.97
CA GLU A 301 0.82 -13.65 -7.79
C GLU A 301 1.90 -14.37 -6.96
N ILE A 302 2.52 -13.68 -5.99
CA ILE A 302 3.55 -14.25 -5.11
C ILE A 302 2.93 -15.25 -4.12
N LEU A 303 1.85 -14.88 -3.45
CA LEU A 303 1.13 -15.75 -2.53
C LEU A 303 0.58 -17.01 -3.22
N THR A 304 0.14 -16.91 -4.48
CA THR A 304 -0.26 -18.07 -5.30
C THR A 304 0.93 -18.99 -5.63
N LYS A 305 2.14 -18.45 -5.84
CA LYS A 305 3.35 -19.27 -6.04
C LYS A 305 3.73 -20.00 -4.75
N LEU A 306 3.70 -19.32 -3.60
CA LEU A 306 3.98 -19.92 -2.29
C LEU A 306 2.99 -21.05 -1.98
N GLN A 307 1.69 -20.84 -2.20
CA GLN A 307 0.67 -21.88 -2.00
C GLN A 307 0.94 -23.13 -2.84
N LYS A 308 1.32 -22.97 -4.11
CA LYS A 308 1.67 -24.10 -5.00
C LYS A 308 2.94 -24.83 -4.55
N GLN A 309 3.94 -24.09 -4.07
CA GLN A 309 5.18 -24.67 -3.55
C GLN A 309 4.92 -25.47 -2.27
N ASP A 310 4.13 -24.94 -1.34
CA ASP A 310 3.70 -25.64 -0.13
C ASP A 310 2.92 -26.93 -0.44
N SER A 311 1.91 -26.87 -1.32
CA SER A 311 1.17 -28.07 -1.76
C SER A 311 2.07 -29.13 -2.43
N ALA A 312 3.10 -28.70 -3.17
CA ALA A 312 4.07 -29.63 -3.77
C ALA A 312 5.01 -30.27 -2.73
N LYS A 313 5.44 -29.51 -1.70
CA LYS A 313 6.21 -30.07 -0.57
C LYS A 313 5.41 -31.13 0.19
N GLN A 314 4.11 -30.88 0.41
CA GLN A 314 3.22 -31.82 1.11
C GLN A 314 3.04 -33.11 0.30
N GLY A 315 2.68 -33.03 -0.98
CA GLY A 315 2.55 -34.23 -1.82
C GLY A 315 3.83 -35.07 -1.95
N GLN A 316 5.02 -34.45 -1.87
CA GLN A 316 6.29 -35.17 -1.82
C GLN A 316 6.57 -35.85 -0.47
N LYS A 317 6.11 -35.27 0.65
CA LYS A 317 6.17 -35.94 1.97
C LYS A 317 5.22 -37.13 2.02
N ASP A 318 3.99 -36.94 1.55
CA ASP A 318 2.97 -38.00 1.53
C ASP A 318 3.43 -39.18 0.66
N GLN A 319 4.09 -38.93 -0.47
CA GLN A 319 4.71 -39.99 -1.27
C GLN A 319 5.89 -40.66 -0.56
N GLY A 320 6.83 -39.88 -0.01
CA GLY A 320 7.97 -40.45 0.71
C GLY A 320 7.60 -41.27 1.95
N GLN A 321 6.52 -40.92 2.64
CA GLN A 321 5.99 -41.72 3.75
C GLN A 321 5.32 -43.00 3.27
N ASN A 322 4.50 -42.97 2.20
CA ASN A 322 3.92 -44.19 1.64
C ASN A 322 5.00 -45.15 1.10
N ASP A 323 6.09 -44.63 0.51
CA ASP A 323 7.21 -45.45 0.03
C ASP A 323 7.99 -46.08 1.22
N GLN A 324 8.12 -45.38 2.36
CA GLN A 324 8.72 -45.93 3.57
C GLN A 324 7.81 -46.95 4.27
N ASP A 325 6.52 -46.63 4.44
CA ASP A 325 5.53 -47.53 5.04
C ASP A 325 5.36 -48.83 4.21
N GLN A 326 5.67 -48.83 2.91
CA GLN A 326 5.74 -50.03 2.07
C GLN A 326 7.02 -50.83 2.28
N VAL A 327 8.19 -50.19 2.36
CA VAL A 327 9.46 -50.88 2.64
C VAL A 327 9.44 -51.55 4.02
N ASP A 328 8.94 -50.85 5.05
CA ASP A 328 8.84 -51.40 6.41
C ASP A 328 7.86 -52.60 6.45
N GLN A 329 6.79 -52.60 5.64
CA GLN A 329 5.86 -53.73 5.50
C GLN A 329 6.47 -54.91 4.73
N ASP A 330 7.27 -54.67 3.69
CA ASP A 330 7.95 -55.73 2.95
C ASP A 330 9.08 -56.37 3.80
N GLU A 331 9.78 -55.59 4.65
CA GLU A 331 10.78 -56.12 5.60
C GLU A 331 10.14 -56.95 6.75
N GLU A 332 9.01 -56.52 7.35
CA GLU A 332 8.27 -57.35 8.33
C GLU A 332 7.81 -58.70 7.74
N VAL A 333 7.45 -58.73 6.46
CA VAL A 333 6.99 -59.95 5.75
C VAL A 333 8.14 -60.89 5.39
N GLU A 334 9.39 -60.40 5.26
CA GLU A 334 10.57 -61.26 5.14
C GLU A 334 11.00 -61.84 6.52
N GLU A 335 10.97 -61.06 7.61
CA GLU A 335 11.29 -61.58 8.96
C GLU A 335 10.27 -62.65 9.46
N GLU A 336 8.97 -62.49 9.18
CA GLU A 336 7.97 -63.53 9.49
C GLU A 336 8.15 -64.81 8.65
N GLN A 337 8.77 -64.74 7.47
CA GLN A 337 9.01 -65.92 6.63
C GLN A 337 10.28 -66.69 7.03
N GLU A 338 11.31 -66.03 7.56
CA GLU A 338 12.49 -66.72 8.10
C GLU A 338 12.18 -67.42 9.44
N THR A 339 11.32 -66.85 10.29
CA THR A 339 10.95 -67.45 11.61
C THR A 339 10.07 -68.71 11.53
N ILE A 340 9.58 -69.09 10.34
CA ILE A 340 8.74 -70.29 10.13
C ILE A 340 9.59 -71.49 9.62
N GLN A 341 10.91 -71.35 9.46
CA GLN A 341 11.80 -72.41 8.95
C GLN A 341 12.77 -73.04 9.99
N GLU A 342 12.69 -72.67 11.28
CA GLU A 342 13.34 -73.38 12.41
C GLU A 342 12.36 -74.23 13.23
#